data_AF-A0A7S3AW21-F1
#
_entry.id   AF-A0A7S3AW21-F1
#
_cell.length_a   1.000
_cell.length_b   1.000
_cell.length_c   1.000
_cell.angle_alpha   90.00
_cell.angle_beta   90.00
_cell.angle_gamma   90.00
#
_symmetry.space_group_name_H-M   'P 1'
#
loop_
_entity.id
_entity.type
_entity.pdbx_description
1 polymer ?
#
loop_
_entity_poly.entity_id
_entity_poly.type
_entity_poly.pdbx_seq_one_letter_code
_entity_poly.pdbx_strand_id
1 'polypeptide(L)'
;STPNCILLALFCAHYFNRSVIFPLSIRGGKPTPLGVAFFAFTFCVCNGYLQGRYLTKFHTFPPEWLRSPCFLVGVGLMIFGAGVNIHSDHVLRNLRRPGETGYKIPHGGMFRWVSGANFFGEIVEWSGFALACGGATPAVIFAASTAFNIGPRAVQHHKWYTEKFKEAYPQGRKALIPYVW
;
A
#
# COMPACT_ATOMS: atom_id res chain seq x y z
N SER A 1 3.97 -5.67 25.21
CA SER A 1 5.10 -6.61 25.00
C SER A 1 5.89 -6.22 23.76
N THR A 2 7.10 -6.74 23.58
CA THR A 2 7.98 -6.41 22.45
C THR A 2 7.34 -6.62 21.06
N PRO A 3 6.63 -7.73 20.76
CA PRO A 3 6.00 -7.91 19.45
C PRO A 3 4.96 -6.82 19.15
N ASN A 4 4.13 -6.45 20.12
CA ASN A 4 3.14 -5.38 19.98
C ASN A 4 3.81 -4.03 19.66
N CYS A 5 4.90 -3.70 20.33
CA CYS A 5 5.64 -2.47 20.07
C CYS A 5 6.21 -2.42 18.65
N ILE A 6 6.73 -3.56 18.15
CA ILE A 6 7.23 -3.66 16.78
C ILE A 6 6.09 -3.47 15.78
N LEU A 7 4.96 -4.16 15.96
CA LEU A 7 3.79 -4.05 15.08
C LEU A 7 3.25 -2.61 15.03
N LEU A 8 3.14 -1.96 16.18
CA LEU A 8 2.73 -0.55 16.27
C LEU A 8 3.74 0.38 15.61
N ALA A 9 5.04 0.16 15.84
CA ALA A 9 6.09 0.98 15.24
C ALA A 9 6.08 0.87 13.70
N LEU A 10 5.91 -0.34 13.16
CA LEU A 10 5.80 -0.57 11.71
C LEU A 10 4.54 0.11 11.14
N PHE A 11 3.40 -0.03 11.81
CA PHE A 11 2.16 0.65 11.42
C PHE A 11 2.34 2.18 11.41
N CYS A 12 2.90 2.75 12.48
CA CYS A 12 3.18 4.18 12.56
C CYS A 12 4.20 4.64 11.52
N ALA A 13 5.24 3.83 11.23
CA ALA A 13 6.24 4.16 10.22
C ALA A 13 5.63 4.25 8.81
N HIS A 14 4.74 3.32 8.45
CA HIS A 14 3.97 3.41 7.21
C HIS A 14 3.18 4.72 7.14
N TYR A 15 2.40 5.03 8.18
CA TYR A 15 1.58 6.26 8.19
C TYR A 15 2.42 7.53 8.25
N PHE A 16 3.58 7.52 8.89
CA PHE A 16 4.52 8.64 8.83
C PHE A 16 5.01 8.87 7.40
N ASN A 17 5.35 7.80 6.68
CA ASN A 17 5.67 7.91 5.26
C ASN A 17 4.48 8.46 4.46
N ARG A 18 3.27 7.90 4.63
CA ARG A 18 2.07 8.30 3.86
C ARG A 18 1.56 9.70 4.16
N SER A 19 1.67 10.18 5.39
CA SER A 19 1.11 11.46 5.83
C SER A 19 2.10 12.61 5.80
N VAL A 20 3.40 12.32 5.90
CA VAL A 20 4.44 13.36 5.94
C VAL A 20 5.34 13.28 4.71
N ILE A 21 6.05 12.16 4.52
CA ILE A 21 7.08 12.06 3.48
C ILE A 21 6.46 12.09 2.08
N PHE A 22 5.43 11.28 1.84
CA PHE A 22 4.82 11.15 0.52
C PHE A 22 4.18 12.46 0.06
N PRO A 23 3.31 13.14 0.84
CA PRO A 23 2.67 14.39 0.42
C PRO A 23 3.68 15.52 0.18
N LEU A 24 4.70 15.66 1.04
CA LEU A 24 5.78 16.63 0.85
C LEU A 24 6.61 16.37 -0.41
N SER A 25 6.57 15.15 -0.94
CA SER A 25 7.29 14.74 -2.15
C SER A 25 6.43 14.74 -3.41
N ILE A 26 5.13 15.03 -3.34
CA ILE A 26 4.24 15.04 -4.51
C ILE A 26 4.60 16.23 -5.42
N ARG A 27 4.75 15.95 -6.72
CA ARG A 27 5.02 16.96 -7.74
C ARG A 27 3.78 17.19 -8.60
N GLY A 28 2.95 18.13 -8.18
CA GLY A 28 1.67 18.46 -8.82
C GLY A 28 0.58 17.42 -8.57
N GLY A 29 -0.64 17.71 -9.01
CA GLY A 29 -1.78 16.84 -8.79
C GLY A 29 -3.08 17.53 -9.18
N LYS A 30 -4.14 16.76 -9.37
CA LYS A 30 -5.48 17.31 -9.48
C LYS A 30 -6.01 17.56 -8.05
N PRO A 31 -6.80 18.62 -7.83
CA PRO A 31 -7.45 18.83 -6.54
C PRO A 31 -8.30 17.60 -6.17
N THR A 32 -8.21 17.19 -4.91
CA THR A 32 -8.98 16.05 -4.40
C THR A 32 -10.35 16.57 -3.94
N PRO A 33 -11.46 15.94 -4.35
CA PRO A 33 -12.79 16.33 -3.87
C PRO A 33 -12.90 16.27 -2.34
N LEU A 34 -13.46 17.30 -1.71
CA LEU A 34 -13.55 17.41 -0.24
C LEU A 34 -14.26 16.22 0.42
N GLY A 35 -15.34 15.71 -0.19
CA GLY A 35 -16.04 14.54 0.33
C GLY A 35 -15.14 13.30 0.40
N VAL A 36 -14.30 13.07 -0.62
CA VAL A 36 -13.34 11.95 -0.64
C VAL A 36 -12.29 12.12 0.47
N ALA A 37 -11.81 13.34 0.68
CA ALA A 37 -10.87 13.65 1.76
C ALA A 37 -11.48 13.41 3.15
N PHE A 38 -12.74 13.80 3.36
CA PHE A 38 -13.46 13.57 4.61
C PHE A 38 -13.63 12.08 4.91
N PHE A 39 -14.11 11.28 3.94
CA PHE A 39 -14.25 9.84 4.13
C PHE A 39 -12.92 9.15 4.41
N ALA A 40 -11.84 9.57 3.73
CA ALA A 40 -10.50 9.05 3.98
C ALA A 40 -10.02 9.40 5.40
N PHE A 41 -10.26 10.63 5.87
CA PHE A 41 -9.93 11.05 7.23
C PHE A 41 -10.67 10.23 8.27
N THR A 42 -12.00 10.08 8.15
CA THR A 42 -12.82 9.28 9.07
C THR A 42 -12.33 7.83 9.10
N PHE A 43 -12.09 7.24 7.92
CA PHE A 43 -11.55 5.88 7.83
C PHE A 43 -10.21 5.75 8.56
N CYS A 44 -9.27 6.67 8.33
CA CYS A 44 -7.96 6.65 8.99
C CYS A 44 -8.05 6.78 10.51
N VAL A 45 -8.94 7.64 11.02
CA VAL A 45 -9.17 7.78 12.47
C VAL A 45 -9.71 6.48 13.05
N CYS A 46 -10.76 5.91 12.45
CA CYS A 46 -11.37 4.66 12.91
C CYS A 46 -10.38 3.49 12.83
N ASN A 47 -9.70 3.32 11.69
CA ASN A 47 -8.72 2.26 11.49
C ASN A 47 -7.55 2.39 12.47
N GLY A 48 -6.94 3.58 12.57
CA GLY A 48 -5.86 3.84 13.51
C GLY A 48 -6.24 3.56 14.95
N TYR A 49 -7.45 3.97 15.37
CA TYR A 49 -7.98 3.64 16.69
C TYR A 49 -8.13 2.13 16.88
N LEU A 50 -8.73 1.40 15.93
CA LEU A 50 -8.95 -0.04 16.04
C LEU A 50 -7.62 -0.80 16.15
N GLN A 51 -6.65 -0.53 15.27
CA GLN A 51 -5.34 -1.21 15.31
C GLN A 51 -4.58 -0.84 16.59
N GLY A 52 -4.52 0.45 16.91
CA GLY A 52 -3.83 0.95 18.09
C GLY A 52 -4.40 0.35 19.37
N ARG A 53 -5.72 0.35 19.50
CA ARG A 53 -6.41 -0.14 20.71
C ARG A 53 -6.35 -1.66 20.83
N TYR A 54 -6.35 -2.38 19.72
CA TYR A 54 -6.14 -3.82 19.70
C TYR A 54 -4.76 -4.18 20.25
N LEU A 55 -3.70 -3.58 19.69
CA LEU A 55 -2.31 -3.86 20.03
C LEU A 55 -1.86 -3.26 21.38
N THR A 56 -2.59 -2.31 21.96
CA THR A 56 -2.21 -1.72 23.26
C THR A 56 -2.97 -2.32 24.44
N LYS A 57 -4.21 -2.79 24.25
CA LYS A 57 -5.04 -3.22 25.39
C LYS A 57 -5.89 -4.47 25.18
N PHE A 58 -6.24 -4.87 23.96
CA PHE A 58 -7.07 -6.07 23.76
C PHE A 58 -6.27 -7.35 23.52
N HIS A 59 -5.06 -7.26 22.97
CA HIS A 59 -4.22 -8.42 22.76
C HIS A 59 -2.78 -8.12 23.11
N THR A 60 -2.14 -9.00 23.88
CA THR A 60 -0.72 -8.93 24.21
C THR A 60 -0.06 -10.18 23.69
N PHE A 61 0.75 -10.05 22.64
CA PHE A 61 1.51 -11.17 22.10
C PHE A 61 2.64 -11.52 23.08
N PRO A 62 2.86 -12.81 23.36
CA PRO A 62 3.95 -13.19 24.25
C PRO A 62 5.30 -13.10 23.51
N PRO A 63 6.45 -12.97 24.20
CA PRO A 63 7.75 -12.71 23.56
C PRO A 63 8.16 -13.75 22.51
N GLU A 64 7.79 -15.02 22.69
CA GLU A 64 8.03 -16.11 21.77
C GLU A 64 7.32 -15.93 20.41
N TRP A 65 6.29 -15.07 20.34
CA TRP A 65 5.63 -14.73 19.08
C TRP A 65 6.60 -14.15 18.05
N LEU A 66 7.70 -13.50 18.49
CA LEU A 66 8.75 -13.02 17.59
C LEU A 66 9.38 -14.13 16.74
N ARG A 67 9.34 -15.38 17.22
CA ARG A 67 9.88 -16.56 16.53
C ARG A 67 8.81 -17.34 15.76
N SER A 68 7.55 -16.93 15.87
CA SER A 68 6.44 -17.55 15.13
C SER A 68 6.66 -17.36 13.63
N PRO A 69 6.46 -18.41 12.80
CA PRO A 69 6.48 -18.28 11.35
C PRO A 69 5.53 -17.19 10.85
N CYS A 70 4.35 -17.06 11.45
CA CYS A 70 3.38 -16.03 11.07
C CYS A 70 3.92 -14.61 11.31
N PHE A 71 4.61 -14.38 12.43
CA PHE A 71 5.21 -13.09 12.73
C PHE A 71 6.34 -12.77 11.75
N LEU A 72 7.26 -13.71 11.55
CA LEU A 72 8.43 -13.52 10.68
C LEU A 72 8.03 -13.31 9.22
N VAL A 73 7.16 -14.18 8.69
CA VAL A 73 6.65 -14.05 7.31
C VAL A 73 5.81 -12.79 7.18
N GLY A 74 4.95 -12.49 8.16
CA GLY A 74 4.10 -11.30 8.13
C GLY A 74 4.90 -10.00 8.11
N VAL A 75 5.90 -9.86 8.98
CA VAL A 75 6.81 -8.70 8.99
C VAL A 75 7.64 -8.65 7.69
N GLY A 76 8.13 -9.78 7.21
CA GLY A 76 8.85 -9.86 5.93
C GLY A 76 8.01 -9.36 4.74
N LEU A 77 6.75 -9.80 4.65
CA LEU A 77 5.79 -9.33 3.65
C LEU A 77 5.48 -7.84 3.82
N MET A 78 5.36 -7.36 5.06
CA MET A 78 5.11 -5.95 5.36
C MET A 78 6.27 -5.07 4.83
N ILE A 79 7.51 -5.43 5.15
CA ILE A 79 8.70 -4.70 4.68
C ILE A 79 8.83 -4.76 3.15
N PHE A 80 8.62 -5.93 2.55
CA PHE A 80 8.66 -6.09 1.11
C PHE A 80 7.58 -5.25 0.41
N GLY A 81 6.34 -5.31 0.90
CA GLY A 81 5.22 -4.54 0.37
C GLY A 81 5.44 -3.04 0.46
N ALA A 82 5.91 -2.55 1.62
CA ALA A 82 6.27 -1.16 1.84
C ALA A 82 7.38 -0.71 0.87
N GLY A 83 8.41 -1.53 0.69
CA GLY A 83 9.49 -1.27 -0.27
C GLY A 83 8.99 -1.13 -1.70
N VAL A 84 8.12 -2.05 -2.15
CA VAL A 84 7.49 -1.99 -3.48
C VAL A 84 6.60 -0.76 -3.62
N ASN A 85 5.81 -0.44 -2.60
CA ASN A 85 4.92 0.74 -2.60
C ASN A 85 5.72 2.04 -2.73
N ILE A 86 6.69 2.26 -1.83
CA ILE A 86 7.52 3.47 -1.79
C ILE A 86 8.34 3.62 -3.08
N HIS A 87 8.94 2.52 -3.57
CA HIS A 87 9.69 2.53 -4.83
C HIS A 87 8.79 2.88 -6.02
N SER A 88 7.61 2.27 -6.11
CA SER A 88 6.67 2.51 -7.20
C SER A 88 6.15 3.95 -7.18
N ASP A 89 5.83 4.48 -6.00
CA ASP A 89 5.46 5.88 -5.84
C ASP A 89 6.62 6.82 -6.20
N HIS A 90 7.86 6.46 -5.89
CA HIS A 90 9.03 7.22 -6.33
C HIS A 90 9.16 7.26 -7.85
N VAL A 91 8.98 6.12 -8.53
CA VAL A 91 8.96 6.07 -10.01
C VAL A 91 7.84 6.96 -10.56
N LEU A 92 6.61 6.84 -10.04
CA LEU A 92 5.46 7.61 -10.50
C LEU A 92 5.66 9.12 -10.35
N ARG A 93 6.19 9.58 -9.20
CA ARG A 93 6.49 10.99 -8.93
C ARG A 93 7.56 11.57 -9.83
N ASN A 94 8.47 10.74 -10.34
CA ASN A 94 9.58 11.14 -11.20
C ASN A 94 9.36 10.82 -12.68
N LEU A 95 8.14 10.43 -13.09
CA LEU A 95 7.82 10.21 -14.50
C LEU A 95 7.95 11.49 -15.34
N ARG A 96 7.81 12.65 -14.71
CA ARG A 96 7.80 13.96 -15.39
C ARG A 96 8.93 14.83 -14.85
N ARG A 97 9.61 15.51 -15.77
CA ARG A 97 10.48 16.64 -15.41
C ARG A 97 9.63 17.84 -15.02
N PRO A 98 10.12 18.76 -14.17
CA PRO A 98 9.43 20.01 -13.89
C PRO A 98 9.06 20.73 -15.19
N GLY A 99 7.77 21.08 -15.36
CA GLY A 99 7.25 21.74 -16.57
C GLY A 99 6.73 20.81 -17.67
N GLU A 100 6.99 19.50 -17.62
CA GLU A 100 6.42 18.58 -18.61
C GLU A 100 4.93 18.33 -18.38
N THR A 101 4.15 18.49 -19.44
CA THR A 101 2.72 18.16 -19.49
C THR A 101 2.52 16.89 -20.32
N GLY A 102 1.69 15.96 -19.83
CA GLY A 102 1.45 14.67 -20.51
C GLY A 102 1.72 13.47 -19.61
N TYR A 103 1.06 12.35 -19.91
CA TYR A 103 1.24 11.11 -19.16
C TYR A 103 2.33 10.26 -19.81
N LYS A 104 3.09 9.51 -18.99
CA LYS A 104 4.10 8.56 -19.46
C LYS A 104 3.83 7.18 -18.87
N ILE A 105 4.31 6.15 -19.57
CA ILE A 105 4.23 4.77 -19.08
C ILE A 105 5.30 4.57 -18.01
N PRO A 106 4.96 4.08 -16.80
CA PRO A 106 5.97 3.75 -15.81
C PRO A 106 6.74 2.48 -16.18
N HIS A 107 8.04 2.50 -15.96
CA HIS A 107 8.96 1.39 -16.22
C HIS A 107 9.90 1.19 -15.01
N GLY A 108 10.48 -0.01 -14.91
CA GLY A 108 11.37 -0.37 -13.80
C GLY A 108 10.64 -0.99 -12.61
N GLY A 109 11.39 -1.70 -11.77
CA GLY A 109 10.86 -2.41 -10.61
C GLY A 109 9.64 -3.26 -10.92
N MET A 110 8.62 -3.13 -10.07
CA MET A 110 7.39 -3.91 -10.16
C MET A 110 6.51 -3.54 -11.38
N PHE A 111 6.71 -2.36 -11.98
CA PHE A 111 6.05 -1.97 -13.22
C PHE A 111 6.45 -2.82 -14.43
N ARG A 112 7.47 -3.68 -14.33
CA ARG A 112 7.77 -4.68 -15.36
C ARG A 112 6.62 -5.68 -15.53
N TRP A 113 5.90 -5.98 -14.45
CA TRP A 113 4.86 -7.02 -14.44
C TRP A 113 3.45 -6.47 -14.29
N VAL A 114 3.26 -5.39 -13.51
CA VAL A 114 1.91 -4.89 -13.19
C VAL A 114 1.76 -3.37 -13.33
N SER A 115 0.55 -2.91 -13.66
CA SER A 115 0.23 -1.49 -13.84
C SER A 115 0.03 -0.76 -12.51
N GLY A 116 -0.61 -1.41 -11.55
CA GLY A 116 -0.84 -0.93 -10.19
C GLY A 116 0.26 -1.36 -9.22
N ALA A 117 1.53 -1.17 -9.57
CA ALA A 117 2.67 -1.64 -8.79
C ALA A 117 2.68 -1.12 -7.33
N ASN A 118 2.36 0.16 -7.13
CA ASN A 118 2.24 0.73 -5.78
C ASN A 118 1.07 0.11 -5.01
N PHE A 119 -0.05 -0.14 -5.68
CA PHE A 119 -1.22 -0.78 -5.08
C PHE A 119 -0.94 -2.24 -4.69
N PHE A 120 -0.22 -2.98 -5.53
CA PHE A 120 0.23 -4.33 -5.21
C PHE A 120 1.09 -4.34 -3.95
N GLY A 121 2.08 -3.45 -3.87
CA GLY A 121 2.94 -3.31 -2.68
C GLY A 121 2.13 -3.05 -1.41
N GLU A 122 1.15 -2.15 -1.47
CA GLU A 122 0.32 -1.80 -0.31
C GLU A 122 -0.61 -2.95 0.12
N ILE A 123 -1.18 -3.72 -0.83
CA ILE A 123 -1.97 -4.91 -0.49
C ILE A 123 -1.10 -5.98 0.18
N VAL A 124 0.10 -6.22 -0.34
CA VAL A 124 1.04 -7.18 0.25
C VAL A 124 1.47 -6.72 1.64
N GLU A 125 1.71 -5.42 1.80
CA GLU A 125 2.09 -4.83 3.08
C GLU A 125 1.06 -5.10 4.17
N TRP A 126 -0.21 -4.79 3.89
CA TRP A 126 -1.28 -4.97 4.87
C TRP A 126 -1.69 -6.43 5.08
N SER A 127 -1.54 -7.27 4.05
CA SER A 127 -1.69 -8.72 4.21
C SER A 127 -0.62 -9.29 5.15
N GLY A 128 0.62 -8.81 5.01
CA GLY A 128 1.73 -9.13 5.92
C GLY A 128 1.45 -8.66 7.36
N PHE A 129 0.95 -7.43 7.52
CA PHE A 129 0.56 -6.90 8.84
C PHE A 129 -0.55 -7.74 9.50
N ALA A 130 -1.57 -8.15 8.74
CA ALA A 130 -2.62 -9.02 9.26
C ALA A 130 -2.09 -10.39 9.71
N LEU A 131 -1.17 -10.98 8.95
CA LEU A 131 -0.51 -12.23 9.31
C LEU A 131 0.39 -12.08 10.55
N ALA A 132 1.14 -10.98 10.64
CA ALA A 132 2.01 -10.68 11.79
C ALA A 132 1.23 -10.44 13.08
N CYS A 133 0.00 -9.89 12.95
CA CYS A 133 -0.99 -9.79 14.02
C CYS A 133 -1.74 -11.12 14.29
N GLY A 134 -1.27 -12.26 13.78
CA GLY A 134 -1.88 -13.56 14.02
C GLY A 134 -3.30 -13.71 13.46
N GLY A 135 -3.65 -12.97 12.41
CA GLY A 135 -4.99 -12.98 11.84
C GLY A 135 -6.01 -12.18 12.66
N ALA A 136 -5.56 -11.24 13.49
CA ALA A 136 -6.44 -10.36 14.25
C ALA A 136 -7.52 -9.72 13.35
N THR A 137 -8.78 -9.86 13.76
CA THR A 137 -9.95 -9.34 13.04
C THR A 137 -9.79 -7.91 12.53
N PRO A 138 -9.37 -6.90 13.34
CA PRO A 138 -9.21 -5.54 12.82
C PRO A 138 -8.14 -5.44 11.72
N ALA A 139 -7.04 -6.19 11.82
CA ALA A 139 -5.97 -6.18 10.84
C ALA A 139 -6.39 -6.88 9.54
N VAL A 140 -7.11 -8.00 9.63
CA VAL A 140 -7.66 -8.71 8.46
C VAL A 140 -8.70 -7.86 7.73
N ILE A 141 -9.63 -7.23 8.47
CA ILE A 141 -10.62 -6.31 7.89
C ILE A 141 -9.90 -5.16 7.18
N PHE A 142 -8.84 -4.62 7.76
CA PHE A 142 -8.08 -3.55 7.13
C PHE A 142 -7.39 -4.01 5.84
N ALA A 143 -6.70 -5.16 5.86
CA ALA A 143 -6.07 -5.73 4.67
C ALA A 143 -7.09 -5.96 3.53
N ALA A 144 -8.25 -6.54 3.85
CA ALA A 144 -9.33 -6.75 2.91
C ALA A 144 -9.92 -5.43 2.39
N SER A 145 -10.17 -4.46 3.27
CA SER A 145 -10.68 -3.13 2.90
C SER A 145 -9.73 -2.43 1.93
N THR A 146 -8.42 -2.53 2.18
CA THR A 146 -7.41 -1.99 1.27
C THR A 146 -7.50 -2.67 -0.08
N ALA A 147 -7.44 -4.01 -0.14
CA ALA A 147 -7.54 -4.74 -1.39
C ALA A 147 -8.79 -4.37 -2.21
N PHE A 148 -9.95 -4.25 -1.57
CA PHE A 148 -11.19 -3.87 -2.24
C PHE A 148 -11.24 -2.39 -2.65
N ASN A 149 -10.50 -1.50 -1.97
CA ASN A 149 -10.47 -0.08 -2.32
C ASN A 149 -9.52 0.21 -3.49
N ILE A 150 -8.28 -0.29 -3.42
CA ILE A 150 -7.23 0.03 -4.40
C ILE A 150 -7.09 -1.01 -5.51
N GLY A 151 -7.57 -2.23 -5.32
CA GLY A 151 -7.59 -3.27 -6.35
C GLY A 151 -8.37 -2.84 -7.61
N PRO A 152 -9.63 -2.40 -7.49
CA PRO A 152 -10.39 -1.89 -8.63
C PRO A 152 -9.74 -0.66 -9.29
N ARG A 153 -9.06 0.20 -8.51
CA ARG A 153 -8.31 1.34 -9.06
C ARG A 153 -7.15 0.89 -9.93
N ALA A 154 -6.45 -0.20 -9.56
CA ALA A 154 -5.39 -0.78 -10.38
C ALA A 154 -5.92 -1.24 -11.75
N VAL A 155 -7.10 -1.86 -11.78
CA VAL A 155 -7.77 -2.28 -13.03
C VAL A 155 -8.15 -1.09 -13.88
N GLN A 156 -8.74 -0.04 -13.28
CA GLN A 156 -9.06 1.20 -13.98
C GLN A 156 -7.81 1.86 -14.56
N HIS A 157 -6.72 1.91 -13.80
CA HIS A 157 -5.43 2.41 -14.29
C HIS A 157 -4.91 1.58 -15.46
N HIS A 158 -4.93 0.25 -15.35
CA HIS A 158 -4.50 -0.65 -16.41
C HIS A 158 -5.28 -0.39 -17.70
N LYS A 159 -6.62 -0.39 -17.63
CA LYS A 159 -7.49 -0.10 -18.77
C LYS A 159 -7.17 1.26 -19.40
N TRP A 160 -7.07 2.30 -18.58
CA TRP A 160 -6.76 3.64 -19.04
C TRP A 160 -5.40 3.74 -19.74
N TYR A 161 -4.37 3.06 -19.21
CA TYR A 161 -3.06 3.02 -19.84
C TYR A 161 -3.10 2.30 -21.20
N THR A 162 -3.77 1.15 -21.28
CA THR A 162 -3.91 0.38 -22.52
C THR A 162 -4.65 1.19 -23.59
N GLU A 163 -5.76 1.85 -23.23
CA GLU A 163 -6.53 2.69 -24.16
C GLU A 163 -5.73 3.91 -24.64
N LYS A 164 -4.98 4.53 -23.73
CA LYS A 164 -4.23 5.75 -24.02
C LYS A 164 -2.99 5.51 -24.88
N PHE A 165 -2.21 4.47 -24.54
CA PHE A 165 -0.91 4.22 -25.17
C PHE A 165 -0.97 3.14 -26.24
N LYS A 166 -2.07 2.38 -26.35
CA LYS A 166 -2.31 1.38 -27.40
C LYS A 166 -1.11 0.46 -27.58
N GLU A 167 -0.55 0.39 -28.78
CA GLU A 167 0.59 -0.44 -29.15
C GLU A 167 1.88 -0.12 -28.38
N ALA A 168 2.04 1.11 -27.89
CA ALA A 168 3.19 1.50 -27.07
C ALA A 168 3.11 0.93 -25.65
N TYR A 169 1.94 0.42 -25.21
CA TYR A 169 1.80 -0.17 -23.89
C TYR A 169 2.31 -1.61 -23.82
N PRO A 170 3.07 -2.01 -22.78
CA PRO A 170 3.55 -3.39 -22.65
C PRO A 170 2.42 -4.41 -22.52
N GLN A 171 2.22 -5.22 -23.56
CA GLN A 171 1.10 -6.18 -23.67
C GLN A 171 1.13 -7.32 -22.63
N GLY A 172 2.32 -7.67 -22.12
CA GLY A 172 2.47 -8.70 -21.08
C GLY A 172 2.14 -8.23 -19.66
N ARG A 173 1.92 -6.93 -19.46
CA ARG A 173 1.66 -6.35 -18.13
C ARG A 173 0.25 -6.69 -17.66
N LYS A 174 0.10 -6.99 -16.36
CA LYS A 174 -1.19 -7.24 -15.70
C LYS A 174 -1.65 -6.04 -14.88
N ALA A 175 -2.87 -6.02 -14.39
CA ALA A 175 -3.38 -4.89 -13.63
C ALA A 175 -2.73 -4.78 -12.25
N LEU A 176 -2.65 -5.89 -11.50
CA LEU A 176 -2.33 -5.88 -10.08
C LEU A 176 -1.53 -7.10 -9.61
N ILE A 177 -1.89 -8.32 -10.01
CA ILE A 177 -1.23 -9.57 -9.61
C ILE A 177 -0.37 -10.04 -10.78
N PRO A 178 0.96 -10.16 -10.59
CA PRO A 178 1.87 -10.60 -11.64
C PRO A 178 1.43 -11.92 -12.27
N TYR A 179 1.45 -11.97 -13.60
CA TYR A 179 1.09 -13.14 -14.42
C TYR A 179 -0.36 -13.63 -14.29
N VAL A 180 -1.17 -13.10 -13.37
CA VAL A 180 -2.54 -13.54 -13.12
C VAL A 180 -3.55 -12.49 -13.57
N TRP A 181 -3.54 -11.30 -12.95
CA TRP A 181 -4.65 -10.35 -13.05
C TRP A 181 -4.20 -8.90 -13.12
#